data_AF-A0A948VT47-F1
#
_entry.id   AF-A0A948VT47-F1
#
_cell.length_a   1.000
_cell.length_b   1.000
_cell.length_c   1.000
_cell.angle_alpha   90.00
_cell.angle_beta   90.00
_cell.angle_gamma   90.00
#
_symmetry.space_group_name_H-M   'P 1'
#
loop_
_entity.id
_entity.type
_entity.pdbx_description
1 polymer ?
#
loop_
_entity_poly.entity_id
_entity_poly.type
_entity_poly.pdbx_seq_one_letter_code
_entity_poly.pdbx_strand_id
1 'polypeptide(L)'
;MTIPIPVIMAALSVVQAEASARSKRQEAAEQAVVRQAEIELERERITAEIAAADRQADREKEVITRMLDAAVSIHEMKTEAIVGMFRDAKSLLEGHQRILAEEKSAMNRQLTETEVSPQRHVLIMKRQQEVDRELALIDEEMTSLTERCVEVIACLRPEMEPLQIKQSVNQALIQAV
;
A
#
# COMPACT_ATOMS: atom_id res chain seq x y z
N MET A 1 -1.59 44.95 92.85
CA MET A 1 -2.27 45.42 91.63
C MET A 1 -2.84 44.20 90.91
N THR A 2 -4.16 44.13 90.71
CA THR A 2 -4.84 43.05 89.98
C THR A 2 -5.04 43.50 88.54
N ILE A 3 -4.58 42.70 87.59
CA ILE A 3 -4.78 42.98 86.16
C ILE A 3 -6.27 42.82 85.87
N PRO A 4 -6.94 43.78 85.20
CA PRO A 4 -8.36 43.67 84.92
C PRO A 4 -8.64 42.45 84.03
N ILE A 5 -9.56 41.60 84.47
CA ILE A 5 -10.04 40.42 83.74
C ILE A 5 -10.38 40.73 82.26
N PRO A 6 -10.97 41.88 81.90
CA PRO A 6 -11.22 42.23 80.49
C PRO A 6 -9.96 42.36 79.64
N VAL A 7 -8.85 42.84 80.22
CA VAL A 7 -7.56 42.99 79.51
C VAL A 7 -6.93 41.62 79.26
N ILE A 8 -7.05 40.71 80.23
CA ILE A 8 -6.60 39.31 80.09
C ILE A 8 -7.41 38.60 79.00
N MET A 9 -8.74 38.77 78.99
CA MET A 9 -9.64 38.17 77.99
C MET A 9 -9.39 38.71 76.58
N ALA A 10 -9.15 40.02 76.44
CA ALA A 10 -8.81 40.62 75.15
C ALA A 10 -7.46 40.12 74.62
N ALA A 11 -6.44 40.03 75.49
CA ALA A 11 -5.14 39.46 75.12
C ALA A 11 -5.26 37.98 74.72
N LEU A 12 -6.06 37.19 75.44
CA LEU A 12 -6.32 35.79 75.09
C LEU A 12 -7.00 35.65 73.72
N SER A 13 -7.95 36.52 73.40
CA SER A 13 -8.67 36.52 72.13
C SER A 13 -7.75 36.85 70.95
N VAL A 14 -6.83 37.82 71.11
CA VAL A 14 -5.82 38.15 70.09
C VAL A 14 -4.87 36.98 69.87
N VAL A 15 -4.37 36.35 70.94
CA VAL A 15 -3.48 35.18 70.84
C VAL A 15 -4.19 34.00 70.16
N GLN A 16 -5.46 33.74 70.49
CA GLN A 16 -6.26 32.70 69.84
C GLN A 16 -6.53 33.00 68.36
N ALA A 17 -6.80 34.26 68.00
CA ALA A 17 -7.00 34.69 66.62
C ALA A 17 -5.71 34.54 65.79
N GLU A 18 -4.56 34.90 66.37
CA GLU A 18 -3.25 34.78 65.70
C GLU A 18 -2.81 33.32 65.55
N ALA A 19 -3.07 32.49 66.56
CA ALA A 19 -2.86 31.04 66.49
C ALA A 19 -3.75 30.38 65.42
N SER A 20 -5.03 30.76 65.34
CA SER A 20 -5.96 30.28 64.31
C SER A 20 -5.54 30.74 62.91
N ALA A 21 -5.10 32.00 62.75
CA ALA A 21 -4.62 32.52 61.47
C ALA A 21 -3.32 31.83 61.00
N ARG A 22 -2.40 31.52 61.93
CA ARG A 22 -1.20 30.71 61.61
C ARG A 22 -1.56 29.30 61.18
N SER A 23 -2.44 28.63 61.92
CA SER A 23 -2.93 27.28 61.59
C SER A 23 -3.59 27.25 60.20
N LYS A 24 -4.49 28.19 59.90
CA LYS A 24 -5.11 28.29 58.57
C LYS A 24 -4.12 28.59 57.44
N ARG A 25 -3.10 29.41 57.69
CA ARG A 25 -2.03 29.67 56.70
C ARG A 25 -1.18 28.43 56.46
N GLN A 26 -0.92 27.65 57.50
CA GLN A 26 -0.18 26.41 57.40
C GLN A 26 -0.98 25.35 56.63
N GLU A 27 -2.27 25.17 56.94
CA GLU A 27 -3.17 24.30 56.17
C GLU A 27 -3.27 24.72 54.70
N ALA A 28 -3.37 26.02 54.41
CA ALA A 28 -3.39 26.51 53.02
C ALA A 28 -2.07 26.27 52.28
N ALA A 29 -0.93 26.37 52.97
CA ALA A 29 0.38 26.07 52.39
C ALA A 29 0.52 24.57 52.11
N GLU A 30 0.07 23.71 53.03
CA GLU A 30 0.06 22.26 52.85
C GLU A 30 -0.86 21.85 51.68
N GLN A 31 -2.05 22.43 51.58
CA GLN A 31 -2.95 22.20 50.43
C GLN A 31 -2.37 22.68 49.10
N ALA A 32 -1.63 23.79 49.09
CA ALA A 32 -0.96 24.28 47.89
C ALA A 32 0.15 23.33 47.43
N VAL A 33 0.92 22.76 48.37
CA VAL A 33 1.95 21.75 48.07
C VAL A 33 1.32 20.48 47.50
N VAL A 34 0.21 20.00 48.08
CA VAL A 34 -0.50 18.82 47.57
C VAL A 34 -1.04 19.06 46.15
N ARG A 35 -1.70 20.20 45.89
CA ARG A 35 -2.18 20.53 44.53
C ARG A 35 -1.03 20.67 43.54
N GLN A 36 0.09 21.25 43.94
CA GLN A 36 1.26 21.38 43.09
C GLN A 36 1.82 20.00 42.72
N ALA A 37 1.89 19.08 43.68
CA ALA A 37 2.29 17.70 43.45
C ALA A 37 1.31 16.95 42.52
N GLU A 38 0.00 17.15 42.68
CA GLU A 38 -1.03 16.58 41.79
C GLU A 38 -0.88 17.09 40.33
N ILE A 39 -0.66 18.40 40.15
CA ILE A 39 -0.44 19.00 38.83
C ILE A 39 0.84 18.46 38.17
N GLU A 40 1.92 18.28 38.94
CA GLU A 40 3.18 17.72 38.43
C GLU A 40 3.00 16.27 37.98
N LEU A 41 2.29 15.46 38.77
CA LEU A 41 1.95 14.07 38.43
C LEU A 41 1.09 13.99 37.15
N GLU A 42 0.13 14.89 37.02
CA GLU A 42 -0.75 14.94 35.84
C GLU A 42 0.01 15.40 34.59
N ARG A 43 0.95 16.35 34.73
CA ARG A 43 1.86 16.75 33.65
C ARG A 43 2.77 15.61 33.20
N GLU A 44 3.35 14.87 34.14
CA GLU A 44 4.18 13.70 33.82
C GLU A 44 3.37 12.63 33.08
N ARG A 45 2.15 12.37 33.53
CA ARG A 45 1.22 11.44 32.88
C ARG A 45 0.90 11.87 31.45
N ILE A 46 0.49 13.13 31.23
CA ILE A 46 0.15 13.64 29.90
C ILE A 46 1.37 13.58 28.98
N THR A 47 2.56 13.94 29.48
CA THR A 47 3.80 13.87 28.70
C THR A 47 4.13 12.43 28.29
N ALA A 48 3.92 11.47 29.19
CA ALA A 48 4.11 10.05 28.90
C ALA A 48 3.08 9.51 27.89
N GLU A 49 1.82 9.96 27.97
CA GLU A 49 0.76 9.62 27.02
C GLU A 49 1.06 10.16 25.62
N ILE A 50 1.50 11.42 25.49
CA ILE A 50 1.93 12.01 24.20
C ILE A 50 3.10 11.22 23.61
N ALA A 51 4.14 10.94 24.40
CA ALA A 51 5.29 10.18 23.92
C ALA A 51 4.92 8.74 23.52
N ALA A 52 3.88 8.16 24.13
CA ALA A 52 3.37 6.84 23.74
C ALA A 52 2.59 6.92 22.41
N ALA A 53 1.77 7.96 22.22
CA ALA A 53 1.04 8.20 20.99
C ALA A 53 1.99 8.45 19.80
N ASP A 54 3.04 9.27 19.98
CA ASP A 54 4.05 9.52 18.94
C ASP A 54 4.73 8.23 18.48
N ARG A 55 5.17 7.39 19.44
CA ARG A 55 5.77 6.08 19.12
C ARG A 55 4.80 5.15 18.40
N GLN A 56 3.51 5.25 18.67
CA GLN A 56 2.50 4.46 17.98
C GLN A 56 2.29 4.97 16.55
N ALA A 57 2.18 6.28 16.35
CA ALA A 57 2.06 6.89 15.03
C ALA A 57 3.27 6.57 14.13
N ASP A 58 4.48 6.61 14.68
CA ASP A 58 5.70 6.23 13.95
C ASP A 58 5.68 4.76 13.50
N ARG A 59 5.22 3.85 14.36
CA ARG A 59 5.06 2.43 14.02
C ARG A 59 3.99 2.21 12.96
N GLU A 60 2.85 2.88 13.08
CA GLU A 60 1.77 2.79 12.09
C GLU A 60 2.24 3.30 10.72
N LYS A 61 2.96 4.42 10.69
CA LYS A 61 3.61 4.94 9.47
C LYS A 61 4.59 3.95 8.86
N GLU A 62 5.42 3.30 9.67
CA GLU A 62 6.38 2.28 9.22
C GLU A 62 5.64 1.07 8.60
N VAL A 63 4.59 0.59 9.26
CA VAL A 63 3.77 -0.53 8.77
C VAL A 63 3.11 -0.18 7.43
N ILE A 64 2.45 0.98 7.33
CA ILE A 64 1.79 1.43 6.10
C ILE A 64 2.81 1.56 4.97
N THR A 65 3.99 2.13 5.24
CA THR A 65 5.05 2.27 4.23
C THR A 65 5.51 0.90 3.71
N ARG A 66 5.72 -0.07 4.61
CA ARG A 66 6.07 -1.45 4.22
C ARG A 66 4.96 -2.15 3.44
N MET A 67 3.71 -1.94 3.81
CA MET A 67 2.56 -2.47 3.07
C MET A 67 2.49 -1.89 1.66
N LEU A 68 2.75 -0.59 1.49
CA LEU A 68 2.82 0.05 0.18
C LEU A 68 3.98 -0.51 -0.66
N ASP A 69 5.16 -0.68 -0.07
CA ASP A 69 6.31 -1.27 -0.77
C ASP A 69 6.03 -2.71 -1.21
N ALA A 70 5.41 -3.52 -0.35
CA ALA A 70 4.99 -4.87 -0.68
C ALA A 70 3.94 -4.90 -1.81
N ALA A 71 2.97 -3.98 -1.77
CA ALA A 71 1.95 -3.87 -2.81
C ALA A 71 2.54 -3.51 -4.17
N VAL A 72 3.51 -2.59 -4.21
CA VAL A 72 4.26 -2.24 -5.43
C VAL A 72 4.98 -3.46 -5.98
N SER A 73 5.73 -4.19 -5.13
CA SER A 73 6.46 -5.38 -5.57
C SER A 73 5.54 -6.47 -6.12
N ILE A 74 4.40 -6.72 -5.45
CA ILE A 74 3.40 -7.68 -5.93
C ILE A 74 2.83 -7.24 -7.28
N HIS A 75 2.57 -5.95 -7.46
CA HIS A 75 2.04 -5.41 -8.70
C HIS A 75 3.02 -5.55 -9.86
N GLU A 76 4.31 -5.27 -9.63
CA GLU A 76 5.38 -5.49 -10.61
C GLU A 76 5.47 -6.97 -11.01
N MET A 77 5.52 -7.88 -10.04
CA MET A 77 5.54 -9.33 -10.30
C MET A 77 4.34 -9.80 -11.12
N LYS A 78 3.14 -9.30 -10.80
CA LYS A 78 1.91 -9.63 -11.55
C LYS A 78 2.00 -9.15 -12.99
N THR A 79 2.46 -7.92 -13.19
CA THR A 79 2.59 -7.32 -14.53
C THR A 79 3.62 -8.09 -15.37
N GLU A 80 4.77 -8.41 -14.79
CA GLU A 80 5.80 -9.22 -15.44
C GLU A 80 5.29 -10.62 -15.83
N ALA A 81 4.58 -11.29 -14.92
CA ALA A 81 3.99 -12.61 -15.19
C ALA A 81 2.99 -12.56 -16.35
N ILE A 82 2.10 -11.56 -16.37
CA ILE A 82 1.12 -11.39 -17.44
C ILE A 82 1.81 -11.15 -18.79
N VAL A 83 2.79 -10.23 -18.84
CA VAL A 83 3.56 -9.96 -20.06
C VAL A 83 4.33 -11.21 -20.52
N GLY A 84 4.88 -11.99 -19.57
CA GLY A 84 5.52 -13.28 -19.84
C GLY A 84 4.57 -14.26 -20.52
N MET A 85 3.36 -14.43 -20.00
CA MET A 85 2.35 -15.33 -20.59
C MET A 85 1.97 -14.92 -22.03
N PHE A 86 1.81 -13.62 -22.29
CA PHE A 86 1.55 -13.12 -23.65
C PHE A 86 2.72 -13.40 -24.59
N ARG A 87 3.96 -13.24 -24.12
CA ARG A 87 5.16 -13.54 -24.90
C ARG A 87 5.26 -15.03 -25.23
N ASP A 88 4.97 -15.90 -24.27
CA ASP A 88 5.01 -17.35 -24.47
C ASP A 88 3.93 -17.82 -25.45
N ALA A 89 2.70 -17.29 -25.31
CA ALA A 89 1.62 -17.56 -26.25
C ALA A 89 1.96 -17.10 -27.68
N LYS A 90 2.54 -15.92 -27.82
CA LYS A 90 3.03 -15.40 -29.10
C LYS A 90 4.10 -16.31 -29.72
N SER A 91 5.09 -16.72 -28.92
CA SER A 91 6.17 -17.62 -29.36
C SER A 91 5.62 -18.97 -29.85
N LEU A 92 4.60 -19.51 -29.18
CA LEU A 92 3.94 -20.75 -29.58
C LEU A 92 3.22 -20.61 -30.93
N LEU A 93 2.49 -19.52 -31.14
CA LEU A 93 1.82 -19.22 -32.41
C LEU A 93 2.81 -19.03 -33.55
N GLU A 94 3.91 -18.30 -33.33
CA GLU A 94 5.00 -18.14 -34.30
C GLU A 94 5.66 -19.50 -34.64
N GLY A 95 5.81 -20.38 -33.64
CA GLY A 95 6.29 -21.74 -33.84
C GLY A 95 5.36 -22.57 -34.73
N HIS A 96 4.05 -22.51 -34.49
CA HIS A 96 3.05 -23.18 -35.33
C HIS A 96 3.03 -22.62 -36.76
N GLN A 97 3.11 -21.30 -36.91
CA GLN A 97 3.17 -20.64 -38.22
C GLN A 97 4.37 -21.13 -39.04
N ARG A 98 5.53 -21.27 -38.41
CA ARG A 98 6.73 -21.80 -39.07
C ARG A 98 6.54 -23.23 -39.56
N ILE A 99 6.00 -24.11 -38.71
CA ILE A 99 5.74 -25.52 -39.07
C ILE A 99 4.79 -25.61 -40.26
N LEU A 100 3.69 -24.86 -40.25
CA LEU A 100 2.73 -24.83 -41.35
C LEU A 100 3.31 -24.25 -42.64
N ALA A 101 4.15 -23.21 -42.55
CA ALA A 101 4.85 -22.66 -43.70
C ALA A 101 5.84 -23.67 -44.31
N GLU A 102 6.55 -24.43 -43.48
CA GLU A 102 7.42 -25.52 -43.92
C GLU A 102 6.63 -26.65 -44.58
N GLU A 103 5.48 -27.05 -44.00
CA GLU A 103 4.56 -28.04 -44.58
C GLU A 103 4.08 -27.60 -45.97
N LYS A 104 3.65 -26.33 -46.10
CA LYS A 104 3.22 -25.75 -47.38
C LYS A 104 4.35 -25.74 -48.42
N SER A 105 5.56 -25.37 -48.01
CA SER A 105 6.75 -25.38 -48.86
C SER A 105 7.13 -26.79 -49.33
N ALA A 106 7.04 -27.79 -48.45
CA ALA A 106 7.26 -29.20 -48.80
C ALA A 106 6.21 -29.70 -49.81
N MET A 107 4.93 -29.36 -49.60
CA MET A 107 3.85 -29.69 -50.55
C MET A 107 4.05 -29.02 -51.92
N ASN A 108 4.48 -27.76 -51.96
CA ASN A 108 4.81 -27.07 -53.21
C ASN A 108 5.92 -27.80 -53.97
N ARG A 109 7.00 -28.20 -53.28
CA ARG A 109 8.09 -28.98 -53.89
C ARG A 109 7.60 -30.30 -54.46
N GLN A 110 6.71 -31.02 -53.74
CA GLN A 110 6.13 -32.26 -54.25
C GLN A 110 5.34 -32.06 -55.55
N LEU A 111 4.64 -30.92 -55.71
CA LEU A 111 3.90 -30.61 -56.92
C LEU A 111 4.80 -30.21 -58.09
N THR A 112 5.94 -29.55 -57.83
CA THR A 112 6.84 -29.03 -58.87
C THR A 112 7.92 -30.00 -59.31
N GLU A 113 8.41 -30.86 -58.41
CA GLU A 113 9.60 -31.68 -58.63
C GLU A 113 9.30 -33.17 -58.89
N THR A 114 8.07 -33.63 -58.60
CA THR A 114 7.69 -35.04 -58.73
C THR A 114 6.50 -35.19 -59.69
N GLU A 115 6.52 -36.19 -60.56
CA GLU A 115 5.30 -36.56 -61.29
C GLU A 115 4.29 -37.14 -60.29
N VAL A 116 3.26 -36.36 -60.00
CA VAL A 116 2.21 -36.70 -59.05
C VAL A 116 0.98 -37.21 -59.82
N SER A 117 0.36 -38.30 -59.36
CA SER A 117 -0.91 -38.74 -59.94
C SER A 117 -2.00 -37.67 -59.77
N PRO A 118 -2.98 -37.57 -60.68
CA PRO A 118 -4.04 -36.55 -60.60
C PRO A 118 -4.81 -36.57 -59.27
N GLN A 119 -5.02 -37.76 -58.70
CA GLN A 119 -5.69 -37.94 -57.41
C GLN A 119 -4.87 -37.35 -56.26
N ARG A 120 -3.56 -37.58 -56.25
CA ARG A 120 -2.67 -37.06 -55.22
C ARG A 120 -2.43 -35.56 -55.39
N HIS A 121 -2.43 -35.04 -56.62
CA HIS A 121 -2.42 -33.60 -56.89
C HIS A 121 -3.60 -32.88 -56.22
N VAL A 122 -4.83 -33.40 -56.39
CA VAL A 122 -6.05 -32.83 -55.76
C VAL A 122 -5.94 -32.84 -54.23
N LEU A 123 -5.44 -33.93 -53.64
CA LEU A 123 -5.26 -34.03 -52.19
C LEU A 123 -4.24 -33.03 -51.64
N ILE A 124 -3.10 -32.86 -52.32
CA ILE A 124 -2.08 -31.87 -51.93
C ILE A 124 -2.66 -30.46 -52.01
N MET A 125 -3.34 -30.11 -53.11
CA MET A 125 -3.98 -28.80 -53.22
C MET A 125 -5.03 -28.55 -52.14
N LYS A 126 -5.82 -29.57 -51.77
CA LYS A 126 -6.79 -29.46 -50.69
C LYS A 126 -6.10 -29.18 -49.35
N ARG A 127 -5.03 -29.91 -49.02
CA ARG A 127 -4.27 -29.69 -47.78
C ARG A 127 -3.59 -28.32 -47.77
N GLN A 128 -3.09 -27.83 -48.91
CA GLN A 128 -2.55 -26.47 -49.01
C GLN A 128 -3.61 -25.41 -48.70
N GLN A 129 -4.85 -25.57 -49.16
CA GLN A 129 -5.95 -24.67 -48.82
C GLN A 129 -6.32 -24.73 -47.34
N GLU A 130 -6.25 -25.90 -46.71
CA GLU A 130 -6.47 -26.05 -45.26
C GLU A 130 -5.36 -25.34 -44.48
N VAL A 131 -4.10 -25.56 -44.84
CA VAL A 131 -2.94 -24.88 -44.23
C VAL A 131 -3.03 -23.36 -44.40
N ASP A 132 -3.49 -22.87 -45.56
CA ASP A 132 -3.67 -21.43 -45.78
C ASP A 132 -4.75 -20.81 -44.87
N ARG A 133 -5.81 -21.56 -44.58
CA ARG A 133 -6.82 -21.13 -43.60
C ARG A 133 -6.26 -21.17 -42.18
N GLU A 134 -5.53 -22.22 -41.82
CA GLU A 134 -4.88 -22.33 -40.51
C GLU A 134 -3.88 -21.18 -40.27
N LEU A 135 -3.08 -20.82 -41.27
CA LEU A 135 -2.16 -19.68 -41.22
C LEU A 135 -2.91 -18.34 -41.04
N ALA A 136 -3.98 -18.11 -41.79
CA ALA A 136 -4.80 -16.90 -41.67
C ALA A 136 -5.45 -16.78 -40.27
N LEU A 137 -5.91 -17.91 -39.71
CA LEU A 137 -6.43 -17.95 -38.34
C LEU A 137 -5.35 -17.62 -37.31
N ILE A 138 -4.12 -18.14 -37.48
CA ILE A 138 -3.01 -17.81 -36.58
C ILE A 138 -2.68 -16.30 -36.64
N ASP A 139 -2.71 -15.68 -37.81
CA ASP A 139 -2.47 -14.23 -37.94
C ASP A 139 -3.57 -13.40 -37.25
N GLU A 140 -4.83 -13.83 -37.34
CA GLU A 140 -5.95 -13.22 -36.61
C GLU A 140 -5.78 -13.36 -35.09
N GLU A 141 -5.46 -14.57 -34.61
CA GLU A 141 -5.22 -14.84 -33.18
C GLU A 141 -4.00 -14.07 -32.65
N MET A 142 -2.94 -13.91 -33.44
CA MET A 142 -1.78 -13.10 -33.10
C MET A 142 -2.13 -11.62 -32.94
N THR A 143 -3.00 -11.11 -33.81
CA THR A 143 -3.51 -9.74 -33.75
C THR A 143 -4.35 -9.54 -32.50
N SER A 144 -5.34 -10.41 -32.28
CA SER A 144 -6.21 -10.43 -31.10
C SER A 144 -5.41 -10.54 -29.79
N LEU A 145 -4.40 -11.41 -29.75
CA LEU A 145 -3.50 -11.58 -28.60
C LEU A 145 -2.74 -10.28 -28.29
N THR A 146 -2.26 -9.60 -29.33
CA THR A 146 -1.51 -8.34 -29.19
C THR A 146 -2.41 -7.20 -28.71
N GLU A 147 -3.61 -7.07 -29.26
CA GLU A 147 -4.61 -6.08 -28.84
C GLU A 147 -4.99 -6.28 -27.37
N ARG A 148 -5.33 -7.51 -26.98
CA ARG A 148 -5.66 -7.85 -25.59
C ARG A 148 -4.48 -7.62 -24.64
N CYS A 149 -3.25 -7.86 -25.08
CA CYS A 149 -2.06 -7.55 -24.29
C CYS A 149 -1.95 -6.05 -24.02
N VAL A 150 -2.13 -5.21 -25.04
CA VAL A 150 -2.11 -3.74 -24.91
C VAL A 150 -3.21 -3.25 -23.98
N GLU A 151 -4.44 -3.75 -24.13
CA GLU A 151 -5.56 -3.40 -23.25
C GLU A 151 -5.30 -3.79 -21.80
N VAL A 152 -4.80 -5.01 -21.57
CA VAL A 152 -4.47 -5.48 -20.22
C VAL A 152 -3.36 -4.63 -19.59
N ILE A 153 -2.30 -4.30 -20.34
CA ILE A 153 -1.23 -3.43 -19.85
C ILE A 153 -1.77 -2.04 -19.52
N ALA A 154 -2.68 -1.49 -20.34
CA ALA A 154 -3.29 -0.19 -20.09
C ALA A 154 -4.10 -0.19 -18.79
N CYS A 155 -4.86 -1.26 -18.52
CA CYS A 155 -5.64 -1.43 -17.28
C CYS A 155 -4.78 -1.74 -16.04
N LEU A 156 -3.58 -2.28 -16.22
CA LEU A 156 -2.64 -2.53 -15.13
C LEU A 156 -1.91 -1.24 -14.71
N ARG A 157 -1.92 -0.19 -15.53
CA ARG A 157 -1.25 1.06 -15.19
C ARG A 157 -1.92 1.69 -13.98
N PRO A 158 -1.20 1.90 -12.86
CA PRO A 158 -1.81 2.50 -11.68
C PRO A 158 -2.24 3.94 -11.98
N GLU A 159 -3.45 4.32 -11.54
CA GLU A 159 -3.99 5.69 -11.73
C GLU A 159 -3.14 6.74 -11.01
N MET A 160 -2.43 6.34 -9.95
CA MET A 160 -1.46 7.15 -9.23
C MET A 160 -0.13 6.40 -9.13
N GLU A 161 0.94 7.10 -9.47
CA GLU A 161 2.29 6.57 -9.31
C GLU A 161 2.56 6.24 -7.82
N PRO A 162 3.31 5.17 -7.50
CA PRO A 162 3.61 4.80 -6.11
C PRO A 162 4.18 5.95 -5.27
N LEU A 163 4.96 6.83 -5.89
CA LEU A 163 5.51 8.03 -5.25
C LEU A 163 4.41 9.03 -4.84
N GLN A 164 3.38 9.21 -5.66
CA GLN A 164 2.24 10.09 -5.40
C GLN A 164 1.37 9.53 -4.27
N ILE A 165 1.19 8.20 -4.22
CA ILE A 165 0.48 7.53 -3.13
C ILE A 165 1.24 7.74 -1.82
N LYS A 166 2.57 7.52 -1.81
CA LYS A 166 3.43 7.77 -0.64
C LYS A 166 3.38 9.23 -0.18
N GLN A 167 3.39 10.18 -1.11
CA GLN A 167 3.27 11.61 -0.79
C GLN A 167 1.90 11.93 -0.18
N SER A 168 0.83 11.42 -0.78
CA SER A 168 -0.55 11.66 -0.31
C SER A 168 -0.79 11.05 1.08
N VAL A 169 -0.29 9.84 1.31
CA VAL A 169 -0.36 9.17 2.64
C VAL A 169 0.45 9.93 3.68
N ASN A 170 1.67 10.38 3.35
CA ASN A 170 2.46 11.22 4.26
C ASN A 170 1.76 12.55 4.56
N GLN A 171 1.12 13.18 3.58
CA GLN A 171 0.37 14.42 3.77
C GLN A 171 -0.85 14.22 4.67
N ALA A 172 -1.60 13.14 4.47
CA ALA A 172 -2.74 12.78 5.30
C ALA A 172 -2.32 12.48 6.75
N LEU A 173 -1.21 11.77 6.95
CA LEU A 173 -0.66 11.50 8.28
C LEU A 173 -0.19 12.78 8.99
N ILE A 174 0.39 13.74 8.26
CA ILE A 174 0.80 15.04 8.82
C ILE A 174 -0.40 15.89 9.22
N GLN A 175 -1.52 15.80 8.49
CA GLN A 175 -2.74 16.57 8.79
C GLN A 175 -3.60 15.96 9.92
N ALA A 176 -3.37 14.68 10.26
CA ALA A 176 -4.11 13.97 11.30
C ALA A 176 -3.51 14.14 12.71
N VAL A 177 -2.31 14.73 12.80
CA VAL A 177 -1.60 15.12 14.04
C VAL A 177 -1.85 16.60 14.32
#